data_AF-A0A955RRA3-F1
#
_entry.id   AF-A0A955RRA3-F1
#
_cell.length_a   1.000
_cell.length_b   1.000
_cell.length_c   1.000
_cell.angle_alpha   90.00
_cell.angle_beta   90.00
_cell.angle_gamma   90.00
#
_symmetry.space_group_name_H-M   'P 1'
#
loop_
_entity.id
_entity.type
_entity.pdbx_description
1 polymer ?
#
loop_
_entity_poly.entity_id
_entity_poly.type
_entity_poly.pdbx_seq_one_letter_code
_entity_poly.pdbx_strand_id
1 'polypeptide(L)'
;SEARNKADTLAYTAEKTLKDAGDKVQQDKKDAITEKIKALREVLTSENVDDINTKTDDLSQAIQEVGAAMYQQEQSDDGGQQESNPDSENPKDNDNGDEPVEGEIIEDNKE
;
A
#
# COMPACT_ATOMS: atom_id res chain seq x y z
N SER A 1 8.15 2.02 29.17
CA SER A 1 7.26 0.84 29.07
C SER A 1 7.43 0.23 27.68
N GLU A 2 7.08 -1.05 27.51
CA GLU A 2 7.09 -1.68 26.17
C GLU A 2 6.28 -0.90 25.14
N ALA A 3 5.11 -0.37 25.54
CA ALA A 3 4.28 0.50 24.70
C ALA A 3 5.08 1.72 24.17
N ARG A 4 5.84 2.42 25.02
CA ARG A 4 6.69 3.55 24.58
C ARG A 4 7.81 3.12 23.64
N ASN A 5 8.46 1.98 23.90
CA ASN A 5 9.53 1.48 23.05
C ASN A 5 9.00 1.08 21.66
N LYS A 6 7.82 0.44 21.60
CA LYS A 6 7.13 0.09 20.35
C LYS A 6 6.76 1.36 19.57
N ALA A 7 6.16 2.33 20.25
CA ALA A 7 5.76 3.61 19.68
C ALA A 7 6.96 4.40 19.10
N ASP A 8 8.05 4.51 19.85
CA ASP A 8 9.26 5.22 19.39
C ASP A 8 9.90 4.52 18.17
N THR A 9 10.01 3.19 18.22
CA THR A 9 10.52 2.39 17.10
C THR A 9 9.66 2.55 15.85
N LEU A 10 8.34 2.58 16.01
CA LEU A 10 7.41 2.77 14.90
C LEU A 10 7.51 4.18 14.32
N ALA A 11 7.57 5.22 15.16
CA ALA A 11 7.75 6.60 14.71
C ALA A 11 9.03 6.76 13.89
N TYR A 12 10.15 6.21 14.36
CA TYR A 12 11.42 6.23 13.62
C TYR A 12 11.32 5.48 12.29
N THR A 13 10.72 4.29 12.29
CA THR A 13 10.52 3.50 11.07
C THR A 13 9.69 4.28 10.06
N ALA A 14 8.61 4.93 10.50
CA ALA A 14 7.74 5.73 9.65
C ALA A 14 8.46 6.93 9.02
N GLU A 15 9.24 7.67 9.81
CA GLU A 15 10.07 8.79 9.33
C GLU A 15 11.06 8.31 8.26
N LYS A 16 11.70 7.17 8.51
CA LYS A 16 12.63 6.56 7.55
C LYS A 16 11.90 6.12 6.27
N THR A 17 10.76 5.45 6.38
CA THR A 17 9.95 5.03 5.24
C THR A 17 9.54 6.21 4.38
N LEU A 18 9.05 7.31 4.96
CA LEU A 18 8.69 8.51 4.21
C LEU A 18 9.90 9.11 3.48
N LYS A 19 11.06 9.16 4.15
CA LYS A 19 12.30 9.66 3.56
C LYS A 19 12.76 8.79 2.38
N ASP A 20 12.74 7.47 2.56
CA ASP A 20 13.19 6.50 1.56
C ASP A 20 12.20 6.42 0.38
N ALA A 21 10.91 6.61 0.64
CA ALA A 21 9.88 6.66 -0.39
C ALA A 21 9.99 7.91 -1.28
N GLY A 22 10.48 9.03 -0.74
CA GLY A 22 10.71 10.25 -1.51
C GLY A 22 9.47 10.64 -2.32
N ASP A 23 9.62 10.94 -3.60
CA ASP A 23 8.50 11.38 -4.47
C ASP A 23 7.58 10.25 -4.96
N LYS A 24 7.83 9.00 -4.56
CA LYS A 24 6.97 7.85 -4.93
C LYS A 24 5.64 7.81 -4.17
N VAL A 25 5.51 8.60 -3.10
CA VAL A 25 4.29 8.70 -2.30
C VAL A 25 3.66 10.08 -2.51
N GLN A 26 2.34 10.07 -2.72
CA GLN A 26 1.56 11.29 -2.89
C GLN A 26 1.64 12.19 -1.65
N GLN A 27 1.58 13.51 -1.86
CA GLN A 27 1.81 14.49 -0.80
C GLN A 27 0.80 14.38 0.35
N ASP A 28 -0.48 14.15 0.03
CA ASP A 28 -1.56 13.92 0.99
C ASP A 28 -1.25 12.76 1.95
N LYS A 29 -0.71 11.66 1.41
CA LYS A 29 -0.30 10.48 2.19
C LYS A 29 0.92 10.74 3.06
N LYS A 30 1.90 11.50 2.55
CA LYS A 30 3.06 11.94 3.33
C LYS A 30 2.64 12.81 4.52
N ASP A 31 1.73 13.76 4.28
CA ASP A 31 1.26 14.70 5.29
C ASP A 31 0.48 13.94 6.38
N ALA A 32 -0.41 13.02 6.00
CA ALA A 32 -1.17 12.20 6.93
C ALA A 32 -0.27 11.36 7.86
N ILE A 33 0.78 10.73 7.32
CA ILE A 33 1.75 9.97 8.15
C ILE A 33 2.56 10.93 9.03
N THR A 34 3.00 12.08 8.51
CA THR A 34 3.77 13.06 9.28
C THR A 34 2.98 13.59 10.47
N GLU A 35 1.70 13.88 10.30
CA GLU A 35 0.81 14.29 11.39
C GLU A 35 0.66 13.20 12.45
N LYS A 36 0.49 11.93 12.04
CA LYS A 36 0.39 10.79 12.97
C LYS A 36 1.69 10.53 13.74
N ILE A 37 2.85 10.67 13.09
CA ILE A 37 4.17 10.61 13.75
C ILE A 37 4.25 11.68 14.84
N LYS A 38 3.87 12.92 14.51
CA LYS A 38 3.90 14.03 15.46
C LYS A 38 2.97 13.76 16.65
N ALA A 39 1.73 13.35 16.39
CA ALA A 39 0.77 13.02 17.43
C ALA A 39 1.26 11.89 18.35
N LEU A 40 1.89 10.85 17.78
CA LEU A 40 2.49 9.76 18.56
C LEU A 40 3.65 10.27 19.44
N ARG A 41 4.53 11.12 18.89
CA ARG A 41 5.64 11.73 19.65
C ARG A 41 5.15 12.65 20.77
N GLU A 42 4.04 13.35 20.59
CA GLU A 42 3.44 14.19 21.62
C GLU A 42 2.94 13.32 22.80
N VAL A 43 2.19 12.25 22.54
CA VAL A 43 1.66 11.39 23.62
C VAL A 43 2.72 10.54 24.31
N LEU A 44 3.86 10.28 23.64
CA LEU A 44 5.03 9.62 24.24
C LEU A 44 5.63 10.37 25.43
N THR A 45 5.34 11.67 25.57
CA THR A 45 5.75 12.48 26.73
C THR A 45 4.82 12.30 27.94
N SER A 46 3.60 11.81 27.73
CA SER A 46 2.60 11.57 28.77
C SER A 46 2.75 10.22 29.44
N GLU A 47 2.03 9.97 30.54
CA GLU A 47 1.92 8.64 31.17
C GLU A 47 0.69 7.84 30.71
N ASN A 48 -0.07 8.35 29.74
CA ASN A 48 -1.27 7.69 29.25
C ASN A 48 -0.91 6.57 28.25
N VAL A 49 -0.87 5.34 28.76
CA VAL A 49 -0.56 4.14 27.95
C VAL A 49 -1.63 3.88 26.88
N ASP A 50 -2.89 4.21 27.16
CA ASP A 50 -3.98 4.00 26.20
C ASP A 50 -3.86 4.94 24.99
N ASP A 51 -3.49 6.21 25.24
CA ASP A 51 -3.21 7.17 24.16
C ASP A 51 -2.00 6.73 23.33
N ILE A 52 -0.93 6.25 23.98
CA ILE A 52 0.27 5.75 23.29
C ILE A 52 -0.10 4.56 22.40
N ASN A 53 -0.88 3.60 22.90
CA ASN A 53 -1.31 2.45 22.11
C ASN A 53 -2.19 2.88 20.94
N THR A 54 -3.20 3.73 21.20
CA THR A 54 -4.10 4.23 20.16
C THR A 54 -3.33 4.93 19.04
N LYS A 55 -2.39 5.82 19.39
CA LYS A 55 -1.58 6.54 18.40
C LYS A 55 -0.56 5.65 17.69
N THR A 56 -0.09 4.59 18.35
CA THR A 56 0.76 3.57 17.72
C THR A 56 -0.02 2.83 16.63
N ASP A 57 -1.25 2.40 16.94
CA ASP A 57 -2.10 1.68 16.00
C ASP A 57 -2.53 2.59 14.84
N ASP A 58 -2.91 3.84 15.14
CA ASP A 58 -3.24 4.88 14.14
C ASP A 58 -2.11 5.08 13.12
N LEU A 59 -0.86 5.11 13.59
CA LEU A 59 0.33 5.27 12.74
C LEU A 59 0.61 4.00 11.95
N SER A 60 0.52 2.83 12.60
CA SER A 60 0.75 1.54 11.95
C SER A 60 -0.19 1.33 10.76
N GLN A 61 -1.47 1.66 10.93
CA GLN A 61 -2.46 1.53 9.86
C GLN A 61 -2.15 2.46 8.68
N ALA A 62 -1.78 3.72 8.95
CA ALA A 62 -1.44 4.66 7.88
C ALA A 62 -0.22 4.23 7.06
N ILE A 63 0.81 3.65 7.71
CA ILE A 63 1.97 3.09 7.01
C ILE A 63 1.56 1.93 6.11
N GLN A 64 0.68 1.04 6.58
CA GLN A 64 0.17 -0.08 5.79
C GLN A 64 -0.62 0.39 4.56
N GLU A 65 -1.49 1.38 4.71
CA GLU A 65 -2.27 1.97 3.62
C GLU A 65 -1.36 2.60 2.54
N VAL A 66 -0.27 3.26 2.95
CA VAL A 66 0.72 3.80 2.02
C VAL A 66 1.50 2.68 1.33
N GLY A 67 1.95 1.66 2.06
CA GLY A 67 2.65 0.52 1.46
C GLY A 67 1.78 -0.21 0.42
N ALA A 68 0.51 -0.43 0.73
CA ALA A 68 -0.45 -1.04 -0.20
C ALA A 68 -0.65 -0.18 -1.46
N ALA A 69 -0.75 1.14 -1.30
CA ALA A 69 -0.91 2.05 -2.43
C ALA A 69 0.35 2.15 -3.31
N MET A 70 1.54 2.10 -2.71
CA MET A 70 2.79 2.07 -3.47
C MET A 70 2.90 0.80 -4.32
N TYR A 71 2.58 -0.37 -3.73
CA TYR A 71 2.59 -1.64 -4.46
C TYR A 71 1.58 -1.66 -5.61
N GLN A 72 0.38 -1.12 -5.40
CA GLN A 72 -0.64 -0.98 -6.45
C GLN A 72 -0.18 -0.05 -7.59
N GLN A 73 0.52 1.04 -7.24
CA GLN A 73 1.08 1.96 -8.23
C GLN A 73 2.21 1.29 -9.04
N GLU A 74 3.11 0.56 -8.38
CA GLU A 74 4.20 -0.19 -9.04
C GLU A 74 3.66 -1.27 -9.99
N GLN A 75 2.58 -1.98 -9.61
CA GLN A 75 1.94 -2.97 -10.48
C GLN A 75 1.23 -2.34 -11.68
N SER A 76 0.85 -1.06 -11.58
CA SER A 76 0.23 -0.30 -12.67
C SER A 76 1.28 0.30 -13.62
N ASP A 77 2.47 0.64 -13.11
CA ASP A 77 3.59 1.16 -13.90
C ASP A 77 4.37 0.06 -14.65
N ASP A 78 4.43 -1.18 -14.14
CA ASP A 78 5.09 -2.32 -14.81
C ASP A 78 4.22 -3.00 -15.90
N GLY A 79 2.96 -2.58 -16.05
CA GLY A 79 2.02 -3.02 -17.09
C GLY A 79 2.05 -2.20 -18.39
N GLY A 80 3.00 -1.26 -18.52
CA GLY A 80 3.00 -0.21 -19.55
C GLY A 80 3.95 -0.39 -20.75
N GLN A 81 4.49 -1.59 -20.99
CA GLN A 81 5.23 -1.90 -22.23
C GLN A 81 4.66 -3.15 -22.93
N GLN A 82 3.47 -3.00 -23.50
CA GLN A 82 3.11 -3.80 -24.68
C GLN A 82 2.88 -2.83 -25.85
N GLU A 83 3.87 -2.78 -26.73
CA GLU A 83 3.84 -2.14 -28.04
C GLU A 83 2.52 -2.45 -28.75
N SER A 84 1.66 -1.43 -28.88
CA SER A 84 0.56 -1.44 -29.83
C SER A 84 1.02 -0.76 -31.11
N ASN A 85 1.58 -1.55 -32.04
CA ASN A 85 1.32 -1.57 -33.49
C ASN A 85 2.50 -2.22 -34.26
N PRO A 86 2.20 -3.09 -35.23
CA PRO A 86 1.99 -2.55 -36.57
C PRO A 86 0.68 -3.02 -37.23
N ASP A 87 0.01 -2.05 -37.84
CA ASP A 87 -0.74 -2.10 -39.10
C ASP A 87 -0.93 -3.49 -39.75
N SER A 88 -2.18 -3.96 -39.82
CA SER A 88 -2.73 -4.65 -41.01
C SER A 88 -4.23 -4.85 -40.86
N GLU A 89 -4.97 -4.09 -41.69
CA GLU A 89 -6.17 -4.47 -42.43
C GLU A 89 -7.25 -5.36 -41.75
N ASN A 90 -8.42 -4.75 -41.51
CA ASN A 90 -9.71 -5.45 -41.42
C ASN A 90 -10.00 -6.12 -42.80
N PRO A 91 -10.56 -7.34 -42.86
CA PRO A 91 -12.02 -7.44 -42.88
C PRO A 91 -12.62 -8.68 -42.18
N LYS A 92 -13.69 -8.40 -41.42
CA LYS A 92 -14.98 -9.13 -41.37
C LYS A 92 -15.14 -10.38 -40.48
N ASP A 93 -16.26 -10.26 -39.75
CA ASP A 93 -17.35 -11.23 -39.52
C ASP A 93 -17.33 -12.20 -38.33
N ASN A 94 -18.53 -12.24 -37.74
CA ASN A 94 -19.14 -13.15 -36.77
C ASN A 94 -18.72 -13.04 -35.29
N ASP A 95 -19.58 -12.64 -34.35
CA ASP A 95 -20.94 -13.09 -33.95
C ASP A 95 -20.87 -14.01 -32.71
N ASN A 96 -21.62 -13.61 -31.67
CA ASN A 96 -21.88 -14.27 -30.37
C ASN A 96 -20.67 -14.43 -29.42
N GLY A 97 -20.77 -14.28 -28.10
CA GLY A 97 -21.88 -14.17 -27.15
C GLY A 97 -21.35 -14.57 -25.76
N ASP A 98 -22.00 -14.08 -24.71
CA ASP A 98 -21.93 -14.52 -23.30
C ASP A 98 -20.61 -14.33 -22.48
N GLU A 99 -20.67 -13.35 -21.58
CA GLU A 99 -20.58 -13.41 -20.11
C GLU A 99 -19.85 -14.57 -19.35
N PRO A 100 -19.48 -14.33 -18.05
CA PRO A 100 -18.15 -14.62 -17.49
C PRO A 100 -18.10 -15.83 -16.52
N VAL A 101 -17.07 -15.82 -15.66
CA VAL A 101 -16.83 -16.49 -14.36
C VAL A 101 -16.19 -17.88 -14.26
N GLU A 102 -15.25 -17.91 -13.30
CA GLU A 102 -14.80 -18.98 -12.40
C GLU A 102 -14.06 -20.20 -12.96
N GLY A 103 -12.78 -20.27 -12.61
CA GLY A 103 -11.96 -21.46 -12.69
C GLY A 103 -10.99 -21.51 -11.51
N GLU A 104 -11.48 -21.94 -10.36
CA GLU A 104 -10.68 -22.52 -9.28
C GLU A 104 -9.95 -23.74 -9.86
N ILE A 105 -8.63 -23.68 -10.03
CA ILE A 105 -7.82 -24.85 -10.38
C ILE A 105 -7.29 -25.43 -9.08
N ILE A 106 -8.07 -26.31 -8.46
CA ILE A 106 -7.54 -27.37 -7.60
C ILE A 106 -7.51 -28.62 -8.46
N GLU A 107 -6.32 -29.12 -8.78
CA GLU A 107 -6.18 -30.52 -9.16
C GLU A 107 -4.85 -31.08 -8.66
N ASP A 108 -4.94 -31.67 -7.46
CA ASP A 108 -4.17 -32.85 -7.08
C ASP A 108 -4.30 -33.90 -8.19
N ASN A 109 -3.20 -34.29 -8.83
CA ASN A 109 -3.03 -35.70 -9.13
C ASN A 109 -1.57 -36.15 -9.26
N LYS A 110 -1.36 -37.30 -8.65
CA LYS A 110 -0.13 -38.08 -8.50
C LYS A 110 0.37 -38.62 -9.84
N GLU A 111 1.69 -38.72 -9.97
CA GLU A 111 2.37 -39.97 -10.37
C GLU A 111 3.59 -40.20 -9.46
#